data_AF-A0A836SCI0-F1
#
_entry.id   AF-A0A836SCI0-F1
#
_cell.length_a   1.000
_cell.length_b   1.000
_cell.length_c   1.000
_cell.angle_alpha   90.00
_cell.angle_beta   90.00
_cell.angle_gamma   90.00
#
_symmetry.space_group_name_H-M   'P 1'
#
loop_
_entity.id
_entity.type
_entity.pdbx_description
1 polymer ?
#
loop_
_entity_poly.entity_id
_entity_poly.type
_entity_poly.pdbx_seq_one_letter_code
_entity_poly.pdbx_strand_id
1 'polypeptide(L)'
;MTPRERFREALTFGKPDKVPLQPGGPRESTLAAWHGQGLPEGRDYYEVLLEVLGIEPEPIRTPSPSASNFGWAPGRGRSRSA
;
A
#
# COMPACT_ATOMS: atom_id res chain seq x y z
N MET A 1 4.22 -18.56 2.95
CA MET A 1 4.21 -17.87 1.63
C MET A 1 4.76 -16.46 1.82
N THR A 2 5.48 -15.88 0.86
CA THR A 2 5.90 -14.47 0.97
C THR A 2 4.68 -13.52 0.80
N PRO A 3 4.73 -12.26 1.28
CA PRO A 3 3.63 -11.32 1.08
C PRO A 3 3.22 -11.15 -0.39
N ARG A 4 4.20 -11.15 -1.30
CA ARG A 4 3.98 -11.04 -2.75
C ARG A 4 3.27 -12.26 -3.32
N GLU A 5 3.73 -13.46 -2.97
CA GLU A 5 3.10 -14.70 -3.42
C GLU A 5 1.66 -14.80 -2.88
N ARG A 6 1.45 -14.46 -1.61
CA ARG A 6 0.12 -14.45 -0.97
C ARG A 6 -0.85 -13.52 -1.65
N PHE A 7 -0.41 -12.30 -1.97
CA PHE A 7 -1.23 -11.35 -2.69
C PHE A 7 -1.65 -11.88 -4.07
N ARG A 8 -0.73 -12.51 -4.80
CA ARG A 8 -1.02 -13.09 -6.13
C ARG A 8 -2.00 -14.25 -6.03
N GLU A 9 -1.73 -15.22 -5.15
CA GLU A 9 -2.61 -16.37 -4.93
C GLU A 9 -4.02 -15.94 -4.52
N ALA A 10 -4.15 -14.92 -3.66
CA ALA A 10 -5.45 -14.37 -3.28
C ALA A 10 -6.20 -13.76 -4.49
N LEU A 11 -5.52 -12.95 -5.31
CA LEU A 11 -6.13 -12.29 -6.48
C LEU A 11 -6.49 -13.27 -7.60
N THR A 12 -5.79 -14.40 -7.71
CA THR A 12 -6.05 -15.43 -8.72
C THR A 12 -6.92 -16.58 -8.19
N PHE A 13 -7.59 -16.39 -7.05
CA PHE A 13 -8.47 -17.39 -6.42
C PHE A 13 -7.79 -18.74 -6.15
N GLY A 14 -6.49 -18.70 -5.82
CA GLY A 14 -5.68 -19.86 -5.43
C GLY A 14 -5.87 -20.27 -3.97
N LYS A 15 -4.79 -20.75 -3.34
CA LYS A 15 -4.79 -21.21 -1.94
C LYS A 15 -3.75 -20.47 -1.11
N PRO A 16 -3.95 -19.17 -0.83
CA PRO A 16 -3.02 -18.41 0.01
C PRO A 16 -2.99 -18.97 1.44
N ASP A 17 -1.86 -18.83 2.11
CA ASP A 17 -1.69 -19.25 3.52
C ASP A 17 -2.44 -18.35 4.51
N LYS A 18 -2.73 -17.10 4.13
CA LYS A 18 -3.58 -16.13 4.84
C LYS A 18 -4.31 -15.23 3.84
N VAL A 19 -5.42 -14.63 4.23
CA VAL A 19 -6.09 -13.61 3.40
C VAL A 19 -5.42 -12.25 3.62
N PRO A 20 -4.93 -11.55 2.56
CA PRO A 20 -4.39 -10.20 2.71
C PRO A 20 -5.47 -9.21 3.18
N LEU A 21 -5.21 -8.48 4.26
CA LEU A 21 -6.08 -7.41 4.76
C LEU A 21 -5.66 -6.07 4.14
N GLN A 22 -6.49 -5.54 3.24
CA GLN A 22 -6.27 -4.23 2.59
C GLN A 22 -7.59 -3.48 2.48
N PRO A 23 -8.08 -2.85 3.56
CA PRO A 23 -9.39 -2.17 3.56
C PRO A 23 -9.42 -0.87 2.73
N GLY A 24 -8.29 -0.44 2.16
CA GLY A 24 -8.13 0.88 1.54
C GLY A 24 -8.05 1.98 2.58
N GLY A 25 -7.76 3.21 2.15
CA GLY A 25 -7.63 4.36 3.04
C GLY A 25 -8.98 4.90 3.51
N PRO A 26 -9.08 5.42 4.75
CA PRO A 26 -10.29 6.04 5.24
C PRO A 26 -10.60 7.33 4.47
N ARG A 27 -11.89 7.64 4.34
CA ARG A 27 -12.31 8.99 3.95
C ARG A 27 -12.00 9.97 5.09
N GLU A 28 -11.82 11.24 4.75
CA GLU A 28 -11.55 12.29 5.74
C GLU A 28 -12.59 12.34 6.87
N SER A 29 -13.89 12.29 6.53
CA SER A 29 -14.97 12.27 7.53
C SER A 29 -14.95 11.03 8.41
N THR A 30 -14.55 9.88 7.86
CA THR A 30 -14.38 8.63 8.61
C THR A 30 -13.21 8.73 9.57
N LEU A 31 -12.07 9.26 9.10
CA LEU A 31 -10.88 9.44 9.92
C LEU A 31 -11.13 10.43 11.08
N ALA A 32 -11.78 11.56 10.80
CA ALA A 32 -12.16 12.53 11.83
C ALA A 32 -13.09 11.92 12.88
N ALA A 33 -14.07 11.11 12.45
CA ALA A 33 -14.95 10.41 13.38
C ALA A 33 -14.18 9.40 14.25
N TRP A 34 -13.23 8.66 13.68
CA TRP A 34 -12.41 7.71 14.44
C TRP A 34 -11.52 8.40 15.46
N HIS A 35 -10.92 9.56 15.14
CA HIS A 35 -10.17 10.34 16.13
C HIS A 35 -11.05 10.75 17.31
N GLY A 36 -12.28 11.19 17.05
CA GLY A 36 -13.26 11.48 18.10
C GLY A 36 -13.72 10.25 18.91
N GLN A 37 -13.54 9.04 18.37
CA GLN A 37 -13.90 7.77 19.02
C GLN A 37 -12.72 7.11 19.76
N GLY A 38 -11.53 7.73 19.73
CA GLY A 38 -10.36 7.25 20.46
C GLY A 38 -9.23 6.70 19.59
N LEU A 39 -9.28 6.87 18.26
CA LEU A 39 -8.08 6.68 17.43
C LEU A 39 -7.05 7.77 17.79
N PRO A 40 -5.84 7.42 18.26
CA PRO A 40 -4.87 8.43 18.68
C PRO A 40 -4.47 9.36 17.54
N GLU A 41 -4.40 10.66 17.84
CA GLU A 41 -3.91 11.66 16.90
C GLU A 41 -2.46 11.38 16.48
N GLY A 42 -2.16 11.54 15.19
CA GLY A 42 -0.82 11.30 14.62
C GLY A 42 -0.42 9.83 14.47
N ARG A 43 -1.30 8.87 14.79
CA ARG A 43 -1.11 7.46 14.48
C ARG A 43 -1.79 7.10 13.17
N ASP A 44 -1.16 6.22 12.40
CA ASP A 44 -1.79 5.64 11.22
C ASP A 44 -2.93 4.69 11.62
N TYR A 45 -4.10 4.82 10.97
CA TYR A 45 -5.28 4.03 11.31
C TYR A 45 -5.05 2.53 11.10
N TYR A 46 -4.25 2.15 10.10
CA TYR A 46 -4.02 0.77 9.74
C TYR A 46 -3.11 0.09 10.78
N GLU A 47 -2.10 0.80 11.31
CA GLU A 47 -1.30 0.31 12.44
C GLU A 47 -2.17 0.00 13.67
N VAL A 48 -3.05 0.93 14.04
CA VAL A 48 -3.95 0.75 15.19
C VAL A 48 -4.96 -0.38 14.93
N LEU A 49 -5.48 -0.49 13.70
CA LEU A 49 -6.36 -1.59 13.31
C LEU A 49 -5.69 -2.96 13.49
N LEU A 50 -4.44 -3.10 13.04
CA LEU A 50 -3.68 -4.34 13.20
C LEU A 50 -3.44 -4.67 14.67
N GLU A 51 -3.10 -3.67 15.49
CA GLU A 51 -2.90 -3.81 16.94
C GLU A 51 -4.18 -4.30 17.64
N VAL A 52 -5.32 -3.66 17.36
CA VAL A 52 -6.63 -4.04 17.93
C VAL A 52 -7.03 -5.46 17.54
N LEU A 53 -6.72 -5.87 16.31
CA LEU A 53 -7.02 -7.22 15.81
C LEU A 53 -5.97 -8.26 16.21
N GLY A 54 -4.86 -7.87 16.85
CA GLY A 54 -3.75 -8.76 17.18
C GLY A 54 -3.08 -9.38 15.94
N ILE A 55 -3.06 -8.65 14.82
CA ILE A 55 -2.45 -9.10 13.56
C ILE A 55 -1.06 -8.49 13.46
N GLU A 56 -0.05 -9.36 13.36
CA GLU A 56 1.32 -8.94 13.08
C GLU A 56 1.42 -8.32 11.67
N PRO A 57 2.03 -7.13 11.50
CA PRO A 57 2.20 -6.51 10.21
C PRO A 57 3.13 -7.34 9.32
N GLU A 58 2.75 -7.51 8.06
CA GLU A 58 3.59 -8.19 7.09
C GLU A 58 4.83 -7.31 6.79
N PRO A 59 6.04 -7.90 6.69
CA PRO A 59 7.25 -7.14 6.44
C PRO A 59 7.16 -6.42 5.09
N ILE A 60 7.14 -5.09 5.15
CA ILE A 60 7.18 -4.23 3.97
C ILE A 60 8.55 -4.40 3.33
N ARG A 61 8.61 -4.77 2.03
CA ARG A 61 9.87 -4.64 1.29
C ARG A 61 10.15 -3.15 1.18
N THR A 62 11.06 -2.63 2.01
CA THR A 62 11.68 -1.33 1.76
C THR A 62 12.27 -1.39 0.35
N PRO A 63 11.88 -0.50 -0.58
CA PRO A 63 12.56 -0.45 -1.85
C PRO A 63 14.05 -0.22 -1.55
N SER A 64 14.90 -1.13 -2.04
CA SER A 64 16.34 -0.93 -1.97
C SER A 64 16.64 0.45 -2.61
N PRO A 65 17.47 1.29 -1.99
CA PRO A 65 17.81 2.62 -2.52
C PRO A 65 18.44 2.59 -3.93
N SER A 66 18.72 1.41 -4.49
CA SER A 66 19.19 1.20 -5.86
C SER A 66 18.11 1.32 -6.95
N ALA A 67 16.96 1.93 -6.70
CA ALA A 67 16.00 2.23 -7.76
C ALA A 67 16.55 3.36 -8.64
N SER A 68 17.25 2.95 -9.69
CA SER A 68 17.79 3.77 -10.77
C SER A 68 16.86 4.92 -11.14
N ASN A 69 17.42 6.14 -11.19
CA ASN A 69 16.80 7.33 -11.76
C ASN A 69 16.09 7.00 -13.08
N PHE A 70 14.76 6.95 -13.07
CA PHE A 70 13.97 6.99 -14.29
C PHE A 70 14.02 8.43 -14.83
N GLY A 71 15.07 8.71 -15.60
CA GLY A 71 15.21 9.97 -16.34
C GLY A 71 14.13 10.06 -17.41
N TRP A 72 13.13 10.91 -17.17
CA TRP A 72 12.20 11.36 -18.20
C TRP A 72 12.99 12.03 -19.34
N ALA A 73 13.03 11.40 -20.51
CA ALA A 73 13.59 12.00 -21.72
C ALA A 73 12.46 12.73 -22.48
N PRO A 74 12.49 14.07 -22.64
CA PRO A 74 11.51 14.75 -23.44
C PRO A 74 11.63 14.31 -24.91
N GLY A 75 10.48 13.98 -25.51
CA GLY A 75 10.38 13.40 -26.85
C GLY A 75 11.06 14.27 -27.92
N ARG A 76 11.84 13.62 -28.78
CA ARG A 76 12.42 14.23 -29.98
C ARG A 76 11.29 14.79 -30.85
N GLY A 77 11.29 16.11 -31.03
CA GLY A 77 10.40 16.79 -31.96
C GLY A 77 10.55 16.23 -33.37
N ARG A 78 9.44 15.82 -33.99
CA ARG A 78 9.41 15.52 -35.41
C ARG A 78 9.52 16.85 -36.17
N SER A 79 10.64 17.08 -36.83
CA SER A 79 10.75 18.13 -37.85
C SER A 79 9.76 17.81 -38.97
N ARG A 80 8.84 18.73 -39.25
CA ARG A 80 8.11 18.74 -40.53
C ARG A 80 9.05 19.36 -41.55
N SER A 81 9.39 18.61 -42.60
CA SER A 81 10.03 19.18 -43.78
C SER A 81 9.00 20.05 -44.50
N ALA A 82 9.47 21.22 -44.95
CA ALA A 82 8.75 22.17 -45.80
C ALA A 82 8.54 21.62 -47.21
#